data_AF-A0A1J0EAF7-F1
#
_entry.id   AF-A0A1J0EAF7-F1
#
_cell.length_a   1.000
_cell.length_b   1.000
_cell.length_c   1.000
_cell.angle_alpha   90.00
_cell.angle_beta   90.00
_cell.angle_gamma   90.00
#
_symmetry.space_group_name_H-M   'P 1'
#
loop_
_entity.id
_entity.type
_entity.pdbx_description
1 polymer ?
#
loop_
_entity_poly.entity_id
_entity_poly.type
_entity_poly.pdbx_seq_one_letter_code
_entity_poly.pdbx_strand_id
1 'polypeptide(L)'
;MKRLLVPTLFAVVSTMSFGIQAATAPAATQSQNAEHKLNAYEEIMVGKVWTTTEALDQNKKEVSADDKQVSNFFGLAEYYPDGTFNMTTFDGKPKMKGDWSFDENGKTRSLTAKNDQGEVLFTRVVENVTVTPEEYTYRIYPEQDNKDKYFDIVHKVKK
;
A
#
# COMPACT_ATOMS: atom_id res chain seq x y z
N MET A 1 35.10 14.93 83.17
CA MET A 1 34.33 14.23 84.23
C MET A 1 33.60 13.04 83.59
N LYS A 2 33.71 11.83 84.18
CA LYS A 2 32.71 10.72 84.33
C LYS A 2 31.66 10.57 83.18
N ARG A 3 31.33 9.40 82.59
CA ARG A 3 31.39 7.97 82.98
C ARG A 3 30.99 7.11 81.77
N LEU A 4 31.32 5.81 81.83
CA LEU A 4 30.86 4.69 80.98
C LEU A 4 29.35 4.67 80.70
N LEU A 5 28.95 4.11 79.53
CA LEU A 5 28.17 2.86 79.41
C LEU A 5 27.88 2.50 77.93
N VAL A 6 28.24 1.26 77.57
CA VAL A 6 27.74 0.43 76.45
C VAL A 6 26.78 -0.60 77.10
N PRO A 7 25.93 -1.42 76.43
CA PRO A 7 25.40 -1.49 75.04
C PRO A 7 23.84 -1.53 74.98
N THR A 8 23.24 -1.38 73.79
CA THR A 8 22.10 -2.28 73.44
C THR A 8 22.04 -2.52 71.93
N LEU A 9 22.02 -3.81 71.61
CA LEU A 9 21.89 -4.45 70.32
C LEU A 9 20.44 -4.35 69.82
N PHE A 10 20.22 -3.90 68.58
CA PHE A 10 19.05 -4.31 67.79
C PHE A 10 19.51 -4.57 66.36
N ALA A 11 19.51 -5.85 66.00
CA ALA A 11 19.69 -6.31 64.64
C ALA A 11 18.42 -6.04 63.84
N VAL A 12 18.57 -5.42 62.67
CA VAL A 12 17.56 -5.47 61.61
C VAL A 12 18.24 -6.04 60.38
N VAL A 13 17.91 -7.30 60.10
CA VAL A 13 18.25 -7.98 58.85
C VAL A 13 17.35 -7.36 57.77
N SER A 14 17.95 -6.60 56.86
CA SER A 14 17.28 -6.14 55.64
C SER A 14 17.65 -7.10 54.51
N THR A 15 16.74 -8.00 54.18
CA THR A 15 16.85 -8.86 52.99
C THR A 15 16.67 -7.99 51.75
N MET A 16 17.75 -7.77 50.99
CA MET A 16 17.66 -7.21 49.64
C MET A 16 17.16 -8.29 48.69
N SER A 17 15.94 -8.13 48.18
CA SER A 17 15.39 -8.95 47.10
C SER A 17 16.05 -8.55 45.79
N PHE A 18 16.82 -9.45 45.18
CA PHE A 18 17.30 -9.31 43.80
C PHE A 18 16.11 -9.46 42.85
N GLY A 19 15.71 -8.38 42.19
CA GLY A 19 14.78 -8.43 41.07
C GLY A 19 15.46 -9.04 39.85
N ILE A 20 14.90 -10.12 39.32
CA ILE A 20 15.31 -10.71 38.04
C ILE A 20 14.84 -9.75 36.94
N GLN A 21 15.78 -9.02 36.34
CA GLN A 21 15.54 -8.27 35.10
C GLN A 21 15.46 -9.29 33.96
N ALA A 22 14.24 -9.66 33.57
CA ALA A 22 14.03 -10.42 32.35
C ALA A 22 14.46 -9.54 31.17
N ALA A 23 15.57 -9.89 30.52
CA ALA A 23 15.96 -9.29 29.25
C ALA A 23 14.92 -9.68 28.20
N THR A 24 14.05 -8.75 27.82
CA THR A 24 13.18 -8.91 26.67
C THR A 24 14.02 -8.90 25.41
N ALA A 25 14.25 -10.07 24.83
CA ALA A 25 14.73 -10.18 23.46
C ALA A 25 13.77 -9.42 22.54
N PRO A 26 14.26 -8.67 21.53
CA PRO A 26 13.38 -8.08 20.54
C PRO A 26 12.66 -9.21 19.82
N ALA A 27 11.33 -9.19 19.88
CA ALA A 27 10.49 -10.08 19.09
C ALA A 27 10.85 -9.82 17.62
N ALA A 28 11.46 -10.81 16.97
CA ALA A 28 11.56 -10.82 15.52
C ALA A 28 10.13 -10.75 14.99
N THR A 29 9.78 -9.63 14.36
CA THR A 29 8.56 -9.51 13.58
C THR A 29 8.69 -10.50 12.44
N GLN A 30 8.17 -11.71 12.63
CA GLN A 30 7.91 -12.61 11.53
C GLN A 30 6.93 -11.85 10.63
N SER A 31 7.39 -11.43 9.45
CA SER A 31 6.50 -11.03 8.37
C SER A 31 5.60 -12.21 8.08
N GLN A 32 4.40 -12.19 8.66
CA GLN A 32 3.32 -13.05 8.23
C GLN A 32 2.94 -12.57 6.83
N ASN A 33 3.53 -13.19 5.81
CA ASN A 33 2.89 -13.25 4.50
C ASN A 33 1.62 -14.10 4.71
N ALA A 34 0.56 -13.47 5.21
CA ALA A 34 -0.77 -14.00 5.01
C ALA A 34 -0.94 -14.12 3.51
N GLU A 35 -1.25 -15.33 3.04
CA GLU A 35 -1.53 -15.60 1.64
C GLU A 35 -2.60 -14.60 1.17
N HIS A 36 -2.27 -13.74 0.20
CA HIS A 36 -3.20 -12.74 -0.31
C HIS A 36 -4.33 -13.46 -1.03
N LYS A 37 -5.43 -13.69 -0.32
CA LYS A 37 -6.62 -14.30 -0.91
C LYS A 37 -7.30 -13.25 -1.77
N LEU A 38 -7.27 -13.46 -3.08
CA LEU A 38 -7.94 -12.58 -4.04
C LEU A 38 -9.45 -12.55 -3.80
N ASN A 39 -10.04 -11.36 -3.90
CA ASN A 39 -11.50 -11.22 -4.03
C ASN A 39 -11.93 -11.35 -5.51
N ALA A 40 -13.24 -11.44 -5.75
CA ALA A 40 -13.80 -11.66 -7.09
C ALA A 40 -13.41 -10.57 -8.11
N TYR A 41 -13.14 -9.34 -7.67
CA TYR A 41 -12.69 -8.25 -8.54
C TYR A 41 -11.19 -8.33 -8.82
N GLU A 42 -10.40 -8.74 -7.84
CA GLU A 42 -8.96 -8.95 -8.02
C GLU A 42 -8.69 -10.14 -8.96
N GLU A 43 -9.50 -11.19 -8.88
CA GLU A 43 -9.47 -12.32 -9.81
C GLU A 43 -9.65 -11.89 -11.29
N ILE A 44 -10.43 -10.84 -11.54
CA ILE A 44 -10.59 -10.27 -12.89
C ILE A 44 -9.29 -9.66 -13.41
N MET A 45 -8.48 -9.08 -12.52
CA MET A 45 -7.30 -8.29 -12.90
C MET A 45 -6.07 -9.14 -13.16
N VAL A 46 -5.90 -10.23 -12.40
CA VAL A 46 -4.67 -11.04 -12.41
C VAL A 46 -4.48 -11.82 -13.71
N GLY A 47 -3.21 -12.07 -14.06
CA GLY A 47 -2.85 -12.89 -15.23
C GLY A 47 -3.07 -12.21 -16.59
N LYS A 48 -3.28 -10.88 -16.60
CA LYS A 48 -3.51 -10.06 -17.79
C LYS A 48 -2.52 -8.90 -17.85
N VAL A 49 -2.22 -8.46 -19.08
CA VAL A 49 -1.55 -7.18 -19.32
C VAL A 49 -2.62 -6.15 -19.66
N TRP A 50 -2.80 -5.16 -18.81
CA TRP A 50 -3.75 -4.07 -18.98
C TRP A 50 -3.06 -2.89 -19.67
N THR A 51 -3.58 -2.47 -20.82
CA THR A 51 -3.06 -1.33 -21.59
C THR A 51 -3.97 -0.14 -21.37
N THR A 52 -3.44 1.00 -20.94
CA THR A 52 -4.22 2.25 -20.94
C THR A 52 -4.51 2.64 -22.38
N THR A 53 -5.77 2.73 -22.76
CA THR A 53 -6.17 3.05 -24.13
C THR A 53 -6.64 4.49 -24.26
N GLU A 54 -7.34 5.01 -23.25
CA GLU A 54 -8.05 6.29 -23.33
C GLU A 54 -8.02 7.00 -21.96
N ALA A 55 -8.12 8.32 -22.00
CA ALA A 55 -8.47 9.15 -20.86
C ALA A 55 -9.69 10.00 -21.25
N LEU A 56 -10.73 9.99 -20.42
CA LEU A 56 -11.99 10.70 -20.67
C LEU A 56 -12.21 11.74 -19.59
N ASP A 57 -12.58 12.96 -19.97
CA ASP A 57 -12.99 14.01 -19.01
C ASP A 57 -14.38 13.72 -18.41
N GLN A 58 -14.83 14.60 -17.50
CA GLN A 58 -16.14 14.48 -16.85
C GLN A 58 -17.34 14.50 -17.82
N ASN A 59 -17.16 14.98 -19.05
CA ASN A 59 -18.16 15.00 -20.10
C ASN A 59 -18.03 13.82 -21.07
N LYS A 60 -17.20 12.83 -20.74
CA LYS A 60 -16.86 11.67 -21.58
C LYS A 60 -16.16 12.05 -22.89
N LYS A 61 -15.52 13.22 -22.93
CA LYS A 61 -14.69 13.63 -24.07
C LYS A 61 -13.27 13.09 -23.90
N GLU A 62 -12.71 12.57 -24.97
CA GLU A 62 -11.33 12.11 -24.99
C GLU A 62 -10.34 13.26 -24.72
N VAL A 63 -9.34 12.96 -23.91
CA VAL A 63 -8.22 13.82 -23.55
C VAL A 63 -6.96 13.24 -24.17
N SER A 64 -6.13 14.11 -24.75
CA SER A 64 -4.87 13.70 -25.37
C SER A 64 -3.98 12.94 -24.38
N ALA A 65 -3.37 11.85 -24.83
CA ALA A 65 -2.39 11.10 -24.04
C ALA A 65 -1.15 11.92 -23.66
N ASP A 66 -0.86 13.02 -24.38
CA ASP A 66 0.25 13.93 -24.08
C ASP A 66 -0.14 15.04 -23.09
N ASP A 67 -1.41 15.12 -22.68
CA ASP A 67 -1.85 16.09 -21.69
C ASP A 67 -1.16 15.81 -20.34
N LYS A 68 -0.58 16.86 -19.74
CA LYS A 68 0.19 16.75 -18.49
C LYS A 68 -0.65 16.22 -17.32
N GLN A 69 -1.98 16.35 -17.37
CA GLN A 69 -2.87 15.87 -16.33
C GLN A 69 -3.07 14.34 -16.37
N VAL A 70 -2.93 13.71 -17.54
CA VAL A 70 -3.21 12.26 -17.72
C VAL A 70 -2.05 11.45 -18.28
N SER A 71 -1.05 12.07 -18.90
CA SER A 71 0.09 11.40 -19.57
C SER A 71 0.82 10.39 -18.69
N ASN A 72 1.02 10.70 -17.41
CA ASN A 72 1.68 9.79 -16.47
C ASN A 72 0.89 8.50 -16.18
N PHE A 73 -0.38 8.41 -16.58
CA PHE A 73 -1.20 7.22 -16.39
C PHE A 73 -1.15 6.27 -17.59
N PHE A 74 -0.65 6.70 -18.75
CA PHE A 74 -0.55 5.85 -19.93
C PHE A 74 0.61 4.85 -19.81
N GLY A 75 0.32 3.59 -20.07
CA GLY A 75 1.30 2.51 -20.05
C GLY A 75 0.66 1.13 -19.99
N LEU A 76 1.43 0.17 -19.50
CA LEU A 76 1.01 -1.20 -19.25
C LEU A 76 1.01 -1.47 -17.74
N ALA A 77 0.04 -2.24 -17.28
CA ALA A 77 -0.08 -2.68 -15.89
C ALA A 77 -0.32 -4.19 -15.83
N GLU A 78 0.38 -4.85 -14.92
CA GLU A 78 0.23 -6.26 -14.58
C GLU A 78 -0.02 -6.38 -13.08
N TYR A 79 -0.95 -7.25 -12.72
CA TYR A 79 -1.36 -7.53 -11.36
C TYR A 79 -1.17 -9.02 -11.09
N TYR A 80 -0.57 -9.34 -9.95
CA TYR A 80 -0.19 -10.71 -9.60
C TYR A 80 -1.00 -11.24 -8.41
N PRO A 81 -1.22 -12.57 -8.33
CA PRO A 81 -2.01 -13.20 -7.27
C PRO A 81 -1.47 -13.01 -5.86
N ASP A 82 -0.18 -12.71 -5.71
CA ASP A 82 0.46 -12.46 -4.42
C ASP A 82 0.21 -11.05 -3.88
N GLY A 83 -0.65 -10.26 -4.53
CA GLY A 83 -0.94 -8.89 -4.14
C GLY A 83 0.10 -7.88 -4.63
N THR A 84 1.01 -8.26 -5.52
CA THR A 84 1.98 -7.34 -6.13
C THR A 84 1.57 -6.88 -7.53
N PHE A 85 2.05 -5.71 -7.94
CA PHE A 85 1.81 -5.16 -9.28
C PHE A 85 3.10 -4.63 -9.90
N ASN A 86 3.11 -4.57 -11.23
CA ASN A 86 4.18 -3.96 -12.01
C ASN A 86 3.59 -3.09 -13.12
N MET A 87 4.17 -1.91 -13.33
CA MET A 87 3.76 -1.00 -14.39
C MET A 87 4.95 -0.54 -15.22
N THR A 88 4.74 -0.47 -16.53
CA THR A 88 5.74 -0.02 -17.51
C THR A 88 5.16 1.01 -18.46
N THR A 89 6.03 1.75 -19.14
CA THR A 89 5.67 2.52 -20.33
C THR A 89 5.35 1.57 -21.50
N PHE A 90 4.78 2.09 -22.59
CA PHE A 90 4.51 1.25 -23.77
C PHE A 90 5.77 0.65 -24.42
N ASP A 91 6.92 1.32 -24.29
CA ASP A 91 8.23 0.82 -24.73
C ASP A 91 8.92 -0.09 -23.69
N GLY A 92 8.22 -0.46 -22.61
CA GLY A 92 8.68 -1.44 -21.63
C GLY A 92 9.61 -0.91 -20.55
N LYS A 93 9.79 0.41 -20.43
CA LYS A 93 10.59 0.99 -19.34
C LYS A 93 9.82 0.89 -18.01
N PRO A 94 10.49 0.54 -16.90
CA PRO A 94 9.85 0.50 -15.59
C PRO A 94 9.25 1.87 -15.20
N LYS A 95 8.01 1.87 -14.69
CA LYS A 95 7.36 3.05 -14.11
C LYS A 95 7.26 2.94 -12.60
N MET A 96 6.65 1.87 -12.10
CA MET A 96 6.46 1.63 -10.68
C MET A 96 6.07 0.17 -10.43
N LYS A 97 6.30 -0.28 -9.20
CA LYS A 97 5.90 -1.59 -8.69
C LYS A 97 5.54 -1.47 -7.22
N GLY A 98 4.89 -2.48 -6.67
CA GLY A 98 4.58 -2.53 -5.25
C GLY A 98 3.41 -3.44 -4.95
N ASP A 99 2.63 -3.10 -3.92
CA ASP A 99 1.45 -3.86 -3.53
C ASP A 99 0.17 -3.22 -4.08
N TRP A 100 -0.83 -4.05 -4.36
CA TRP A 100 -2.14 -3.60 -4.77
C TRP A 100 -3.24 -4.38 -4.07
N SER A 101 -4.41 -3.78 -3.99
CA SER A 101 -5.63 -4.48 -3.62
C SER A 101 -6.86 -3.75 -4.12
N PHE A 102 -7.99 -4.46 -4.21
CA PHE A 102 -9.31 -3.85 -4.30
C PHE A 102 -10.01 -3.99 -2.94
N ASP A 103 -10.90 -3.05 -2.62
CA ASP A 103 -11.81 -3.29 -1.50
C ASP A 103 -12.79 -4.43 -1.81
N GLU A 104 -13.39 -5.02 -0.78
CA GLU A 104 -14.30 -6.17 -0.89
C GLU A 104 -15.48 -5.92 -1.85
N ASN A 105 -15.88 -4.65 -2.00
CA ASN A 105 -16.99 -4.25 -2.87
C ASN A 105 -16.54 -3.84 -4.28
N GLY A 106 -15.23 -3.89 -4.58
CA GLY A 106 -14.64 -3.53 -5.87
C GLY A 106 -14.75 -2.05 -6.24
N LYS A 107 -15.17 -1.18 -5.31
CA LYS A 107 -15.38 0.26 -5.53
C LYS A 107 -14.09 1.06 -5.54
N THR A 108 -13.03 0.55 -4.89
CA THR A 108 -11.75 1.24 -4.84
C THR A 108 -10.59 0.29 -5.10
N ARG A 109 -9.53 0.83 -5.69
CA ARG A 109 -8.23 0.17 -5.79
C ARG A 109 -7.21 0.96 -4.97
N SER A 110 -6.41 0.25 -4.17
CA SER A 110 -5.21 0.76 -3.54
C SER A 110 -3.97 0.32 -4.31
N LEU A 111 -3.02 1.23 -4.51
CA LEU A 111 -1.66 0.94 -4.96
C LEU A 111 -0.68 1.54 -3.96
N THR A 112 0.18 0.71 -3.38
CA THR A 112 1.29 1.14 -2.54
C THR A 112 2.59 0.89 -3.30
N ALA A 113 3.11 1.95 -3.93
CA ALA A 113 4.34 1.88 -4.71
C ALA A 113 5.55 1.77 -3.79
N LYS A 114 6.51 0.92 -4.17
CA LYS A 114 7.74 0.65 -3.41
C LYS A 114 8.98 0.76 -4.29
N ASN A 115 10.12 1.08 -3.67
CA ASN A 115 11.43 0.98 -4.32
C ASN A 115 11.94 -0.48 -4.34
N ASP A 116 13.16 -0.68 -4.86
CA ASP A 116 13.78 -2.00 -4.95
C ASP A 116 14.12 -2.61 -3.58
N GLN A 117 14.22 -1.79 -2.54
CA GLN A 117 14.46 -2.19 -1.16
C GLN A 117 13.15 -2.53 -0.42
N GLY A 118 11.99 -2.36 -1.09
CA GLY A 118 10.67 -2.59 -0.51
C GLY A 118 10.13 -1.43 0.33
N GLU A 119 10.82 -0.29 0.36
CA GLU A 119 10.37 0.90 1.08
C GLU A 119 9.23 1.58 0.34
N VAL A 120 8.21 2.02 1.07
CA VAL A 120 7.04 2.69 0.51
C VAL A 120 7.43 4.07 0.00
N LEU A 121 7.13 4.33 -1.28
CA LEU A 121 7.30 5.64 -1.91
C LEU A 121 6.03 6.48 -1.78
N PHE A 122 4.87 5.88 -2.04
CA PHE A 122 3.56 6.50 -1.87
C PHE A 122 2.45 5.44 -1.88
N THR A 123 1.27 5.82 -1.39
CA THR A 123 0.03 5.05 -1.57
C THR A 123 -1.00 5.91 -2.31
N ARG A 124 -1.71 5.30 -3.26
CA ARG A 124 -2.80 5.93 -4.01
C ARG A 124 -4.03 5.05 -3.96
N VAL A 125 -5.13 5.62 -3.49
CA VAL A 125 -6.46 5.00 -3.55
C VAL A 125 -7.27 5.71 -4.63
N VAL A 126 -7.89 4.95 -5.53
CA VAL A 126 -8.74 5.48 -6.61
C VAL A 126 -10.12 4.85 -6.57
N GLU A 127 -11.11 5.58 -7.07
CA GLU A 127 -12.46 5.06 -7.33
C GLU A 127 -12.45 4.22 -8.62
N ASN A 128 -12.97 3.01 -8.55
CA ASN A 128 -13.19 2.16 -9.72
C ASN A 128 -14.54 2.52 -10.36
N VAL A 129 -14.53 2.77 -11.66
CA VAL A 129 -15.71 3.09 -12.47
C VAL A 129 -16.22 1.84 -13.18
N THR A 130 -15.33 0.98 -13.66
CA THR A 130 -15.67 -0.27 -14.35
C THR A 130 -14.61 -1.31 -14.06
N VAL A 131 -15.05 -2.53 -13.76
CA VAL A 131 -14.19 -3.71 -13.54
C VAL A 131 -14.86 -4.90 -14.23
N THR A 132 -14.40 -5.25 -15.42
CA THR A 132 -14.89 -6.39 -16.20
C THR A 132 -13.70 -7.18 -16.77
N PRO A 133 -13.90 -8.39 -17.32
CA PRO A 133 -12.79 -9.15 -17.90
C PRO A 133 -12.04 -8.44 -19.02
N GLU A 134 -12.69 -7.51 -19.74
CA GLU A 134 -12.14 -6.80 -20.90
C GLU A 134 -11.75 -5.34 -20.61
N GLU A 135 -12.39 -4.70 -19.64
CA GLU A 135 -12.21 -3.26 -19.35
C GLU A 135 -12.02 -2.99 -17.86
N TYR A 136 -11.01 -2.18 -17.55
CA TYR A 136 -10.81 -1.62 -16.22
C TYR A 136 -10.67 -0.11 -16.30
N THR A 137 -11.60 0.60 -15.66
CA THR A 137 -11.64 2.06 -15.65
C THR A 137 -11.63 2.56 -14.21
N TYR A 138 -10.75 3.50 -13.90
CA TYR A 138 -10.73 4.19 -12.61
C TYR A 138 -10.71 5.70 -12.78
N ARG A 139 -11.10 6.41 -11.74
CA ARG A 139 -11.21 7.87 -11.73
C ARG A 139 -10.05 8.52 -10.98
N ILE A 140 -9.53 9.59 -11.55
CA ILE A 140 -8.60 10.51 -10.88
C ILE A 140 -9.18 11.90 -10.80
N TYR A 141 -8.80 12.62 -9.76
CA TYR A 141 -9.20 14.00 -9.54
C TYR A 141 -7.95 14.89 -9.63
N PRO A 142 -7.91 15.88 -10.54
CA PRO A 142 -6.78 16.79 -10.64
C PRO A 142 -6.68 17.75 -9.43
N GLU A 143 -7.81 17.98 -8.74
CA GLU A 143 -7.95 18.84 -7.57
C GLU A 143 -8.59 18.01 -6.45
N GLN A 144 -7.97 17.95 -5.27
CA GLN A 144 -8.37 17.04 -4.18
C GLN A 144 -9.81 17.26 -3.69
N ASP A 145 -10.25 18.52 -3.64
CA ASP A 145 -11.56 18.91 -3.07
C ASP A 145 -12.64 19.14 -4.14
N ASN A 146 -12.31 18.94 -5.42
CA ASN A 146 -13.23 19.18 -6.53
C ASN A 146 -13.52 17.88 -7.28
N LYS A 147 -14.64 17.26 -6.94
CA LYS A 147 -15.10 16.01 -7.58
C LYS A 147 -15.88 16.22 -8.86
N ASP A 148 -16.20 17.46 -9.23
CA ASP A 148 -16.92 17.79 -10.46
C ASP A 148 -16.00 17.73 -11.69
N LYS A 149 -14.70 17.88 -11.49
CA LYS A 149 -13.66 17.69 -12.51
C LYS A 149 -12.91 16.39 -12.24
N TYR A 150 -12.88 15.52 -13.23
CA TYR A 150 -12.18 14.25 -13.12
C TYR A 150 -11.75 13.74 -14.49
N PHE A 151 -10.84 12.76 -14.46
CA PHE A 151 -10.53 11.94 -15.62
C PHE A 151 -10.78 10.48 -15.30
N ASP A 152 -11.50 9.79 -16.18
CA ASP A 152 -11.63 8.35 -16.18
C ASP A 152 -10.50 7.77 -17.04
N ILE A 153 -9.64 6.94 -16.45
CA ILE A 153 -8.50 6.30 -17.13
C ILE A 153 -8.90 4.87 -17.50
N VAL A 154 -9.03 4.63 -18.80
CA VAL A 154 -9.58 3.39 -19.36
C VAL A 154 -8.45 2.43 -19.73
N HIS A 155 -8.54 1.20 -19.26
CA HIS A 155 -7.63 0.11 -19.61
C HIS A 155 -8.38 -1.01 -20.30
N LYS A 156 -7.76 -1.57 -21.33
CA LYS A 156 -8.23 -2.78 -22.00
C LYS A 156 -7.16 -3.85 -21.94
N VAL A 157 -7.57 -5.12 -21.95
CA VAL A 157 -6.63 -6.23 -22.02
C VAL A 157 -5.85 -6.17 -23.32
N LYS A 158 -4.51 -6.23 -23.23
CA LYS A 158 -3.62 -6.31 -24.38
C LYS A 158 -3.92 -7.61 -25.14
N LYS A 159 -4.28 -7.46 -26.41
CA LYS A 159 -4.53 -8.59 -27.32
C LYS A 159 -3.23 -9.16 -27.88
#